data_AF-M3C9E8-F1
#
_entry.id   AF-M3C9E8-F1
#
_cell.length_a   1.000
_cell.length_b   1.000
_cell.length_c   1.000
_cell.angle_alpha   90.00
_cell.angle_beta   90.00
_cell.angle_gamma   90.00
#
_symmetry.space_group_name_H-M   'P 1'
#
loop_
_entity.id
_entity.type
_entity.pdbx_description
1 polymer ?
#
loop_
_entity_poly.entity_id
_entity_poly.type
_entity_poly.pdbx_seq_one_letter_code
_entity_poly.pdbx_strand_id
1 'polypeptide(L)'
;MALPRGALHRTPVGDLRPGDHACLLFASDEERTAVLREFVRGGLDAQDKILYLAGRRDPHDPAALLDRYRLPAPRTGVEVVPLDELRTPEGPLEPAALRDRLRAAATRSHAEGYRALRIAGEPCPAPQDGRDVRRLLRYESLLGEEFAAGRALAVCQYDVRHCAPEALDAAASAHTRGVGPDPLVRTADLLVVRTYRPPGLRLEGRVDASSHRQLRDALRSVAGVRGDLRLEMSGVEFPDLGGLRLLMTFARARAARHRSVELTGLAPRLCEVITLIGWDRTPGLRLPESVG
;
A
#
# COMPACT_ATOMS: atom_id res chain seq x y z
N MET A 1 0.66 -2.45 17.54
CA MET A 1 1.46 -1.23 17.30
C MET A 1 0.66 -0.34 16.37
N ALA A 2 0.22 0.83 16.85
CA ALA A 2 -0.51 1.80 16.03
C ALA A 2 0.45 2.44 15.01
N LEU A 3 -0.06 2.82 13.84
CA LEU A 3 0.70 3.61 12.87
C LEU A 3 1.15 4.95 13.51
N PRO A 4 2.28 5.52 13.08
CA PRO A 4 2.84 6.73 13.67
C PRO A 4 1.87 7.91 13.72
N ARG A 5 2.02 8.77 14.74
CA ARG A 5 1.17 9.95 15.01
C ARG A 5 1.47 11.06 14.01
N GLY A 6 0.89 10.93 12.83
CA GLY A 6 1.06 11.87 11.72
C GLY A 6 1.03 11.14 10.37
N ALA A 7 0.13 10.17 10.23
CA ALA A 7 0.05 9.33 9.05
C ALA A 7 -0.13 10.21 7.81
N LEU A 8 0.91 10.27 6.97
CA LEU A 8 0.86 10.89 5.66
C LEU A 8 -0.40 10.40 4.94
N HIS A 9 -1.10 11.31 4.28
CA HIS A 9 -2.19 10.92 3.39
C HIS A 9 -1.67 9.85 2.42
N ARG A 10 -2.25 8.65 2.46
CA ARG A 10 -1.83 7.53 1.63
C ARG A 10 -2.45 7.68 0.26
N THR A 11 -1.61 8.10 -0.68
CA THR A 11 -1.96 8.18 -2.10
C THR A 11 -1.91 6.78 -2.71
N PRO A 12 -2.88 6.40 -3.54
CA PRO A 12 -2.82 5.15 -4.28
C PRO A 12 -1.62 5.11 -5.23
N VAL A 13 -0.97 3.95 -5.31
CA VAL A 13 0.29 3.80 -6.05
C VAL A 13 0.17 4.10 -7.55
N GLY A 14 -0.99 3.84 -8.16
CA GLY A 14 -1.28 4.19 -9.55
C GLY A 14 -1.42 5.71 -9.79
N ASP A 15 -1.65 6.49 -8.73
CA ASP A 15 -1.74 7.95 -8.81
C ASP A 15 -0.37 8.64 -8.71
N LEU A 16 0.70 7.90 -8.44
CA LEU A 16 2.04 8.47 -8.41
C LEU A 16 2.45 9.02 -9.80
N ARG A 17 3.21 10.11 -9.79
CA ARG A 17 3.71 10.82 -10.98
C ARG A 17 5.22 11.00 -10.90
N PRO A 18 5.91 11.15 -12.05
CA PRO A 18 7.30 11.61 -12.06
C PRO A 18 7.44 12.89 -11.23
N GLY A 19 8.41 12.93 -10.32
CA GLY A 19 8.44 13.93 -9.25
C GLY A 19 8.24 13.34 -7.85
N ASP A 20 7.50 12.24 -7.75
CA ASP A 20 7.07 11.71 -6.46
C ASP A 20 8.18 10.92 -5.77
N HIS A 21 8.37 11.24 -4.49
CA HIS A 21 9.13 10.45 -3.53
C HIS A 21 8.19 9.99 -2.42
N ALA A 22 7.72 8.75 -2.52
CA ALA A 22 6.63 8.23 -1.69
C ALA A 22 7.09 7.17 -0.69
N CYS A 23 6.57 7.26 0.54
CA CYS A 23 6.87 6.34 1.62
C CYS A 23 5.84 5.20 1.69
N LEU A 24 6.27 3.96 1.48
CA LEU A 24 5.48 2.76 1.73
C LEU A 24 5.82 2.20 3.12
N LEU A 25 5.00 2.55 4.10
CA LEU A 25 4.96 1.84 5.39
C LEU A 25 4.04 0.63 5.23
N PHE A 26 4.59 -0.59 5.29
CA PHE A 26 3.81 -1.82 5.12
C PHE A 26 3.86 -2.70 6.36
N ALA A 27 2.72 -3.34 6.66
CA ALA A 27 2.56 -4.21 7.83
C ALA A 27 2.50 -5.70 7.51
N SER A 28 2.49 -6.06 6.22
CA SER A 28 2.52 -7.44 5.76
C SER A 28 3.16 -7.54 4.37
N ASP A 29 3.67 -8.72 4.05
CA ASP A 29 4.21 -9.01 2.71
C ASP A 29 3.12 -8.97 1.64
N GLU A 30 1.87 -9.21 2.02
CA GLU A 30 0.72 -9.10 1.14
C GLU A 30 0.42 -7.65 0.75
N GLU A 31 0.48 -6.71 1.72
CA GLU A 31 0.33 -5.28 1.46
C GLU A 31 1.44 -4.78 0.54
N ARG A 32 2.68 -5.12 0.88
CA ARG A 32 3.86 -4.78 0.09
C ARG A 32 3.74 -5.30 -1.34
N THR A 33 3.36 -6.56 -1.50
CA THR A 33 3.20 -7.19 -2.82
C THR A 33 2.11 -6.50 -3.63
N ALA A 34 0.97 -6.13 -3.02
CA ALA A 34 -0.10 -5.43 -3.72
C ALA A 34 0.35 -4.06 -4.24
N VAL A 35 1.07 -3.28 -3.44
CA VAL A 35 1.58 -1.96 -3.86
C VAL A 35 2.64 -2.08 -4.96
N LEU A 36 3.64 -2.93 -4.76
CA LEU A 36 4.75 -3.04 -5.71
C LEU A 36 4.34 -3.67 -7.04
N ARG A 37 3.41 -4.62 -7.02
CA ARG A 37 2.84 -5.20 -8.24
C ARG A 37 2.22 -4.11 -9.12
N GLU A 38 1.38 -3.25 -8.54
CA GLU A 38 0.73 -2.17 -9.29
C GLU A 38 1.72 -1.08 -9.70
N PHE A 39 2.73 -0.79 -8.87
CA PHE A 39 3.82 0.13 -9.22
C PHE A 39 4.59 -0.32 -10.47
N VAL A 40 4.98 -1.60 -10.51
CA VAL A 40 5.71 -2.21 -11.64
C VAL A 40 4.80 -2.32 -12.86
N ARG A 41 3.58 -2.86 -12.70
CA ARG A 41 2.61 -2.99 -13.80
C ARG A 41 2.32 -1.65 -14.45
N GLY A 42 1.98 -0.63 -13.64
CA GLY A 42 1.65 0.70 -14.13
C GLY A 42 2.82 1.41 -14.82
N GLY A 43 4.06 1.14 -14.41
CA GLY A 43 5.24 1.64 -15.13
C GLY A 43 5.44 0.97 -16.48
N LEU A 44 5.31 -0.35 -16.53
CA LEU A 44 5.44 -1.11 -17.77
C LEU A 44 4.33 -0.78 -18.77
N ASP A 45 3.09 -0.63 -18.31
CA ASP A 45 1.95 -0.20 -19.16
C ASP A 45 2.17 1.20 -19.75
N ALA A 46 2.99 2.03 -19.08
CA ALA A 46 3.20 3.42 -19.41
C ALA A 46 4.59 3.71 -20.00
N GLN A 47 5.34 2.67 -20.37
CA GLN A 47 6.68 2.73 -20.96
C GLN A 47 7.71 3.47 -20.09
N ASP A 48 7.59 3.32 -18.77
CA ASP A 48 8.62 3.74 -17.81
C ASP A 48 9.64 2.61 -17.62
N LYS A 49 10.91 2.95 -17.37
CA LYS A 49 11.92 1.97 -16.95
C LYS A 49 11.74 1.68 -15.46
N ILE A 50 11.75 0.42 -15.06
CA ILE A 50 11.69 -0.02 -13.67
C ILE A 50 13.12 -0.31 -13.19
N LEU A 51 13.54 0.34 -12.12
CA LEU A 51 14.74 0.00 -11.35
C LEU A 51 14.32 -0.50 -9.97
N TYR A 52 14.45 -1.79 -9.74
CA TYR A 52 14.10 -2.43 -8.47
C TYR A 52 15.37 -2.66 -7.64
N LEU A 53 15.49 -1.99 -6.50
CA LEU A 53 16.59 -2.18 -5.56
C LEU A 53 16.24 -3.35 -4.64
N ALA A 54 16.78 -4.52 -4.95
CA ALA A 54 16.42 -5.78 -4.29
C ALA A 54 17.08 -5.92 -2.92
N GLY A 55 16.25 -6.13 -1.90
CA GLY A 55 16.71 -6.56 -0.57
C GLY A 55 17.03 -8.06 -0.54
N ARG A 56 17.57 -8.54 0.59
CA ARG A 56 17.99 -9.95 0.76
C ARG A 56 16.89 -10.98 0.53
N ARG A 57 15.62 -10.59 0.69
CA ARG A 57 14.45 -11.48 0.53
C ARG A 57 13.79 -11.36 -0.84
N ASP A 58 14.36 -10.56 -1.74
CA ASP A 58 13.78 -10.28 -3.05
C ASP A 58 14.43 -11.08 -4.18
N PRO A 59 13.73 -11.26 -5.30
CA PRO A 59 14.34 -11.73 -6.54
C PRO A 59 15.49 -10.83 -6.95
N HIS A 60 16.60 -11.43 -7.40
CA HIS A 60 17.80 -10.71 -7.83
C HIS A 60 17.88 -10.57 -9.36
N ASP A 61 16.94 -11.18 -10.09
CA ASP A 61 16.83 -11.06 -11.54
C ASP A 61 15.43 -10.55 -11.97
N PRO A 62 15.31 -9.90 -13.14
CA PRO A 62 14.04 -9.36 -13.62
C PRO A 62 12.95 -10.41 -13.85
N ALA A 63 13.29 -11.62 -14.30
CA ALA A 63 12.30 -12.63 -14.64
C ALA A 63 11.61 -13.16 -13.37
N ALA A 64 12.38 -13.46 -12.33
CA ALA A 64 11.86 -13.86 -11.04
C ALA A 64 11.07 -12.74 -10.34
N LEU A 65 11.44 -11.46 -10.55
CA LEU A 65 10.65 -10.33 -10.07
C LEU A 65 9.27 -10.27 -10.74
N LEU A 66 9.22 -10.41 -12.06
CA LEU A 66 7.97 -10.42 -12.83
C LEU A 66 7.10 -11.62 -12.47
N ASP A 67 7.69 -12.81 -12.29
CA ASP A 67 6.98 -14.02 -11.85
C ASP A 67 6.37 -13.82 -10.45
N ARG A 68 7.15 -13.28 -9.50
CA ARG A 68 6.65 -12.96 -8.14
C ARG A 68 5.40 -12.07 -8.17
N TYR A 69 5.35 -11.11 -9.10
CA TYR A 69 4.20 -10.22 -9.27
C TYR A 69 3.15 -10.71 -10.27
N ARG A 70 3.32 -11.92 -10.82
CA ARG A 70 2.46 -12.53 -11.83
C ARG A 70 2.21 -11.59 -13.00
N LEU A 71 3.28 -10.97 -13.48
CA LEU A 71 3.30 -10.08 -14.64
C LEU A 71 3.86 -10.84 -15.85
N PRO A 72 3.32 -10.61 -17.07
CA PRO A 72 3.76 -11.34 -18.26
C PRO A 72 5.23 -11.03 -18.61
N ALA A 73 5.97 -12.06 -19.03
CA ALA A 73 7.35 -11.95 -19.49
C ALA A 73 7.47 -12.01 -21.04
N PRO A 74 8.51 -11.41 -21.66
CA PRO A 74 9.35 -10.34 -21.14
C PRO A 74 8.80 -8.96 -21.55
N ARG A 75 8.64 -8.07 -20.58
CA ARG A 75 8.56 -6.63 -20.85
C ARG A 75 9.95 -6.05 -20.63
N THR A 76 10.61 -5.67 -21.71
CA THR A 76 11.88 -4.93 -21.66
C THR A 76 11.74 -3.70 -20.76
N GLY A 77 12.81 -3.31 -20.07
CA GLY A 77 12.78 -2.14 -19.19
C GLY A 77 12.61 -2.43 -17.70
N VAL A 78 12.85 -3.67 -17.26
CA VAL A 78 13.02 -3.99 -15.82
C VAL A 78 14.49 -4.28 -15.54
N GLU A 79 15.05 -3.52 -14.60
CA GLU A 79 16.39 -3.67 -14.06
C GLU A 79 16.27 -3.99 -12.57
N VAL A 80 16.97 -5.03 -12.11
CA VAL A 80 17.02 -5.42 -10.70
C VAL A 80 18.46 -5.28 -10.23
N VAL A 81 18.67 -4.51 -9.18
CA VAL A 81 19.99 -4.27 -8.60
C VAL A 81 19.96 -4.67 -7.13
N PRO A 82 20.70 -5.72 -6.72
CA PRO A 82 20.83 -6.08 -5.31
C PRO A 82 21.43 -4.92 -4.50
N LEU A 83 20.82 -4.59 -3.37
CA LEU A 83 21.30 -3.52 -2.50
C LEU A 83 22.71 -3.77 -1.96
N ASP A 84 23.12 -5.04 -1.82
CA ASP A 84 24.46 -5.40 -1.38
C ASP A 84 25.52 -5.02 -2.42
N GLU A 85 25.19 -5.02 -3.73
CA GLU A 85 26.08 -4.52 -4.79
C GLU A 85 26.21 -2.99 -4.76
N LEU A 86 25.23 -2.31 -4.16
CA LEU A 86 25.30 -0.87 -4.00
C LEU A 86 26.21 -0.45 -2.83
N ARG A 87 26.43 -1.32 -1.85
CA ARG A 87 27.26 -1.01 -0.67
C ARG A 87 28.75 -0.93 -1.01
N THR A 88 29.48 -0.14 -0.23
CA THR A 88 30.93 -0.04 -0.33
C THR A 88 31.60 -1.15 0.48
N PRO A 89 32.78 -1.65 0.09
CA PRO A 89 33.54 -2.61 0.89
C PRO A 89 33.87 -2.08 2.30
N GLU A 90 34.04 -0.77 2.46
CA GLU A 90 34.41 -0.12 3.73
C GLU A 90 33.22 0.19 4.66
N GLY A 91 31.99 -0.10 4.24
CA GLY A 91 30.83 0.24 5.07
C GLY A 91 29.53 0.46 4.31
N PRO A 92 28.50 0.98 4.98
CA PRO A 92 27.19 1.10 4.38
C PRO A 92 27.15 2.16 3.26
N LEU A 93 26.25 1.98 2.29
CA LEU A 93 26.09 2.86 1.12
C LEU A 93 26.00 4.35 1.49
N GLU A 94 26.91 5.16 0.93
CA GLU A 94 26.89 6.60 1.14
C GLU A 94 25.72 7.28 0.39
N PRO A 95 24.92 8.13 1.06
CA PRO A 95 23.73 8.74 0.46
C PRO A 95 23.99 9.48 -0.86
N ALA A 96 25.09 10.25 -0.93
CA ALA A 96 25.44 11.00 -2.14
C ALA A 96 25.80 10.07 -3.31
N ALA A 97 26.49 8.96 -3.05
CA ALA A 97 26.86 8.01 -4.09
C ALA A 97 25.63 7.32 -4.70
N LEU A 98 24.63 6.97 -3.88
CA LEU A 98 23.39 6.43 -4.42
C LEU A 98 22.64 7.46 -5.24
N ARG A 99 22.48 8.67 -4.70
CA ARG A 99 21.82 9.78 -5.39
C ARG A 99 22.39 9.97 -6.81
N ASP A 100 23.71 10.00 -6.92
CA ASP A 100 24.40 10.15 -8.20
C ASP A 100 24.17 8.92 -9.12
N ARG A 101 24.14 7.70 -8.57
CA ARG A 101 23.78 6.48 -9.33
C ARG A 101 22.35 6.51 -9.85
N LEU A 102 21.38 6.92 -9.04
CA LEU A 102 19.97 7.04 -9.45
C LEU A 102 19.78 8.14 -10.49
N ARG A 103 20.47 9.28 -10.34
CA ARG A 103 20.50 10.34 -11.36
C ARG A 103 21.06 9.85 -12.69
N ALA A 104 22.16 9.09 -12.65
CA ALA A 104 22.74 8.49 -13.85
C ALA A 104 21.77 7.47 -14.48
N ALA A 105 21.10 6.64 -13.67
CA ALA A 105 20.09 5.70 -14.16
C ALA A 105 18.90 6.42 -14.82
N ALA A 106 18.43 7.52 -14.24
CA ALA A 106 17.33 8.31 -14.82
C ALA A 106 17.74 8.90 -16.17
N THR A 107 18.95 9.43 -16.26
CA THR A 107 19.52 9.97 -17.50
C THR A 107 19.64 8.89 -18.59
N ARG A 108 20.16 7.71 -18.23
CA ARG A 108 20.24 6.56 -19.15
C ARG A 108 18.86 6.10 -19.62
N SER A 109 17.91 5.96 -18.71
CA SER A 109 16.53 5.54 -19.03
C SER A 109 15.89 6.47 -20.06
N HIS A 110 16.09 7.78 -19.90
CA HIS A 110 15.58 8.76 -20.86
C HIS A 110 16.27 8.65 -22.22
N ALA A 111 17.60 8.49 -22.25
CA ALA A 111 18.35 8.30 -23.49
C ALA A 111 17.97 6.99 -24.22
N GLU A 112 17.55 5.96 -23.49
CA GLU A 112 17.00 4.71 -24.02
C GLU A 112 15.55 4.85 -24.54
N GLY A 113 14.92 6.02 -24.39
CA GLY A 113 13.58 6.32 -24.89
C GLY A 113 12.44 6.02 -23.91
N TYR A 114 12.74 5.67 -22.66
CA TYR A 114 11.70 5.51 -21.64
C TYR A 114 11.16 6.87 -21.18
N ARG A 115 9.87 6.89 -20.84
CA ARG A 115 9.18 8.11 -20.43
C ARG A 115 9.68 8.64 -19.09
N ALA A 116 9.89 7.76 -18.12
CA ALA A 116 10.46 8.08 -16.81
C ALA A 116 11.19 6.87 -16.20
N LEU A 117 11.95 7.11 -15.13
CA LEU A 117 12.51 6.05 -14.28
C LEU A 117 11.66 5.84 -13.02
N ARG A 118 11.17 4.63 -12.79
CA ARG A 118 10.48 4.20 -11.57
C ARG A 118 11.40 3.40 -10.68
N ILE A 119 11.62 3.87 -9.46
CA ILE A 119 12.47 3.20 -8.48
C ILE A 119 11.61 2.60 -7.36
N ALA A 120 11.84 1.34 -7.04
CA ALA A 120 11.26 0.73 -5.84
C ALA A 120 12.38 0.06 -5.06
N GLY A 121 12.47 0.31 -3.75
CA GLY A 121 13.54 -0.28 -2.96
C GLY A 121 13.38 -0.15 -1.46
N GLU A 122 14.12 -0.98 -0.74
CA GLU A 122 14.37 -0.83 0.70
C GLU A 122 15.70 -0.09 0.87
N PRO A 123 15.70 1.26 0.86
CA PRO A 123 16.94 2.03 0.78
C PRO A 123 17.90 1.80 1.96
N CYS A 124 17.36 1.45 3.13
CA CYS A 124 18.12 1.36 4.36
C CYS A 124 17.79 0.05 5.09
N PRO A 125 18.80 -0.73 5.54
CA PRO A 125 18.54 -1.77 6.54
C PRO A 125 17.90 -1.12 7.77
N ALA A 126 16.93 -1.80 8.38
CA ALA A 126 16.15 -1.27 9.49
C ALA A 126 17.07 -0.61 10.56
N PRO A 127 16.90 0.69 10.85
CA PRO A 127 17.68 1.38 11.87
C PRO A 127 17.63 0.64 13.21
N GLN A 128 18.80 0.28 13.75
CA GLN A 128 18.93 -0.43 15.03
C GLN A 128 19.19 0.54 16.19
N ASP A 129 19.70 1.74 15.90
CA ASP A 129 19.93 2.80 16.88
C ASP A 129 19.62 4.23 16.36
N GLY A 130 19.81 5.25 17.21
CA GLY A 130 19.55 6.65 16.86
C GLY A 130 20.50 7.29 15.83
N ARG A 131 21.69 6.70 15.58
CA ARG A 131 22.59 7.16 14.50
C ARG A 131 22.07 6.74 13.13
N ASP A 132 21.44 5.57 13.07
CA ASP A 132 20.80 5.09 11.86
C ASP A 132 19.62 5.99 11.42
N VAL A 133 18.91 6.61 12.38
CA VAL A 133 17.80 7.54 12.08
C VAL A 133 18.28 8.84 11.42
N ARG A 134 19.35 9.47 11.92
CA ARG A 134 19.90 10.68 11.28
C ARG A 134 20.41 10.42 9.86
N ARG A 135 21.00 9.23 9.67
CA ARG A 135 21.50 8.80 8.37
C ARG A 135 20.37 8.52 7.39
N LEU A 136 19.29 7.89 7.85
CA LEU A 136 18.05 7.72 7.11
C LEU A 136 17.49 9.08 6.66
N LEU A 137 17.32 10.04 7.58
CA LEU A 137 16.83 11.38 7.23
C LEU A 137 17.68 12.04 6.14
N ARG A 138 19.02 12.01 6.28
CA ARG A 138 19.94 12.56 5.27
C ARG A 138 19.76 11.89 3.91
N TYR A 139 19.58 10.58 3.90
CA TYR A 139 19.38 9.80 2.70
C TYR A 139 18.05 10.18 2.02
N GLU A 140 16.95 10.18 2.76
CA GLU A 140 15.63 10.49 2.21
C GLU A 140 15.51 11.95 1.75
N SER A 141 16.16 12.89 2.44
CA SER A 141 16.23 14.30 2.00
C SER A 141 16.96 14.45 0.67
N LEU A 142 18.14 13.81 0.52
CA LEU A 142 18.91 13.86 -0.73
C LEU A 142 18.15 13.22 -1.89
N LEU A 143 17.45 12.11 -1.63
CA LEU A 143 16.58 11.49 -2.62
C LEU A 143 15.41 12.40 -3.02
N GLY A 144 14.75 13.02 -2.04
CA GLY A 144 13.64 13.94 -2.29
C GLY A 144 14.02 15.10 -3.22
N GLU A 145 15.22 15.68 -3.05
CA GLU A 145 15.75 16.73 -3.93
C GLU A 145 15.95 16.25 -5.38
N GLU A 146 16.40 15.02 -5.59
CA GLU A 146 16.57 14.45 -6.94
C GLU A 146 15.25 14.22 -7.65
N PHE A 147 14.26 13.66 -6.94
CA PHE A 147 12.99 13.31 -7.54
C PHE A 147 12.21 14.56 -7.95
N ALA A 148 12.37 15.68 -7.24
CA ALA A 148 11.75 16.97 -7.59
C ALA A 148 12.07 17.46 -9.01
N ALA A 149 13.15 16.98 -9.65
CA ALA A 149 13.47 17.28 -11.04
C ALA A 149 12.53 16.62 -12.08
N GLY A 150 11.59 15.77 -11.67
CA GLY A 150 10.48 15.28 -12.49
C GLY A 150 10.82 14.21 -13.52
N ARG A 151 12.03 13.65 -13.51
CA ARG A 151 12.47 12.59 -14.45
C ARG A 151 12.36 11.18 -13.87
N ALA A 152 12.09 11.07 -12.58
CA ALA A 152 11.96 9.81 -11.88
C ALA A 152 10.88 9.90 -10.79
N LEU A 153 10.44 8.76 -10.31
CA LEU A 153 9.62 8.62 -9.12
C LEU A 153 10.07 7.41 -8.32
N ALA A 154 9.90 7.47 -7.00
CA ALA A 154 10.33 6.42 -6.10
C ALA A 154 9.28 6.01 -5.08
N VAL A 155 9.27 4.72 -4.78
CA VAL A 155 8.63 4.13 -3.61
C VAL A 155 9.71 3.58 -2.69
N CYS A 156 9.96 4.29 -1.60
CA CYS A 156 10.82 3.84 -0.51
C CYS A 156 10.01 2.98 0.46
N GLN A 157 10.53 1.81 0.78
CA GLN A 157 9.81 0.76 1.50
C GLN A 157 10.33 0.61 2.94
N TYR A 158 9.42 0.55 3.92
CA TYR A 158 9.75 0.31 5.33
C TYR A 158 8.79 -0.71 5.95
N ASP A 159 9.37 -1.79 6.47
CA ASP A 159 8.62 -2.82 7.17
C ASP A 159 8.38 -2.42 8.63
N VAL A 160 7.14 -2.07 8.96
CA VAL A 160 6.79 -1.65 10.34
C VAL A 160 6.94 -2.79 11.37
N ARG A 161 7.12 -4.04 10.91
CA ARG A 161 7.41 -5.19 11.78
C ARG A 161 8.88 -5.27 12.19
N HIS A 162 9.77 -4.61 11.44
CA HIS A 162 11.22 -4.70 11.64
C HIS A 162 11.88 -3.34 11.93
N CYS A 163 11.22 -2.22 11.64
CA CYS A 163 11.73 -0.88 11.92
C CYS A 163 11.33 -0.40 13.31
N ALA A 164 12.26 0.28 14.00
CA ALA A 164 11.96 1.00 15.24
C ALA A 164 10.94 2.13 14.99
N PRO A 165 10.06 2.46 15.95
CA PRO A 165 9.08 3.54 15.79
C PRO A 165 9.69 4.88 15.38
N GLU A 166 10.84 5.25 15.94
CA GLU A 166 11.54 6.50 15.64
C GLU A 166 12.04 6.56 14.19
N ALA A 167 12.40 5.40 13.63
CA ALA A 167 12.77 5.28 12.22
C ALA A 167 11.56 5.43 11.29
N LEU A 168 10.39 4.91 11.70
CA LEU A 168 9.15 5.07 10.95
C LEU A 168 8.68 6.53 10.96
N ASP A 169 8.81 7.22 12.09
CA ASP A 169 8.52 8.66 12.21
C ASP A 169 9.49 9.49 11.34
N ALA A 170 10.77 9.15 11.35
CA ALA A 170 11.77 9.78 10.49
C ALA A 170 11.49 9.55 9.00
N ALA A 171 11.18 8.32 8.60
CA ALA A 171 10.79 7.99 7.24
C ALA A 171 9.54 8.80 6.83
N ALA A 172 8.49 8.81 7.66
CA ALA A 172 7.27 9.56 7.38
C ALA A 172 7.53 11.07 7.28
N SER A 173 8.39 11.64 8.12
CA SER A 173 8.69 13.09 8.07
C SER A 173 9.58 13.50 6.89
N ALA A 174 10.41 12.59 6.36
CA ALA A 174 11.26 12.87 5.21
C ALA A 174 10.57 12.74 3.85
N HIS A 175 9.37 12.16 3.81
CA HIS A 175 8.59 12.00 2.59
C HIS A 175 7.39 12.94 2.57
N THR A 176 7.12 13.53 1.41
CA THR A 176 5.97 14.43 1.25
C THR A 176 4.63 13.69 1.23
N ARG A 177 4.65 12.39 0.92
CA ARG A 177 3.46 11.56 0.71
C ARG A 177 3.70 10.11 1.15
N GLY A 178 2.66 9.51 1.73
CA GLY A 178 2.60 8.06 1.94
C GLY A 178 1.98 7.40 0.72
N VAL A 179 2.32 6.14 0.45
CA VAL A 179 1.69 5.36 -0.62
C VAL A 179 0.97 4.13 -0.06
N GLY A 180 -0.13 3.77 -0.72
CA GLY A 180 -0.93 2.59 -0.42
C GLY A 180 -1.38 1.83 -1.65
N PRO A 181 -2.08 0.70 -1.44
CA PRO A 181 -2.61 -0.09 -2.53
C PRO A 181 -3.61 0.73 -3.35
N ASP A 182 -3.72 0.40 -4.64
CA ASP A 182 -4.81 0.94 -5.44
C ASP A 182 -6.18 0.50 -4.89
N PRO A 183 -7.19 1.37 -4.97
CA PRO A 183 -8.53 1.01 -4.55
C PRO A 183 -9.07 -0.14 -5.42
N LEU A 184 -9.79 -1.06 -4.78
CA LEU A 184 -10.55 -2.11 -5.48
C LEU A 184 -11.73 -1.53 -6.26
N VAL A 185 -12.28 -0.43 -5.76
CA VAL A 185 -13.37 0.33 -6.37
C VAL A 185 -13.05 1.80 -6.24
N ARG A 186 -13.08 2.52 -7.37
CA ARG A 186 -13.01 3.98 -7.40
C ARG A 186 -14.03 4.49 -8.41
N THR A 187 -15.14 5.01 -7.91
CA THR A 187 -16.15 5.74 -8.70
C THR A 187 -16.31 7.16 -8.14
N ALA A 188 -17.22 7.95 -8.71
CA ALA A 188 -17.57 9.25 -8.15
C ALA A 188 -18.19 9.14 -6.75
N ASP A 189 -18.92 8.05 -6.49
CA ASP A 189 -19.72 7.89 -5.29
C ASP A 189 -19.15 6.88 -4.28
N LEU A 190 -18.31 5.93 -4.70
CA LEU A 190 -17.82 4.86 -3.84
C LEU A 190 -16.32 4.63 -4.03
N LEU A 191 -15.60 4.65 -2.91
CA LEU A 191 -14.22 4.21 -2.79
C LEU A 191 -14.17 2.97 -1.89
N VAL A 192 -13.55 1.90 -2.37
CA VAL A 192 -13.27 0.70 -1.56
C VAL A 192 -11.79 0.38 -1.62
N VAL A 193 -11.12 0.45 -0.46
CA VAL A 193 -9.69 0.19 -0.32
C VAL A 193 -9.48 -1.06 0.52
N ARG A 194 -8.57 -1.94 0.11
CA ARG A 194 -8.19 -3.10 0.91
C ARG A 194 -7.36 -2.69 2.12
N THR A 195 -7.67 -3.23 3.29
CA THR A 195 -6.86 -3.08 4.50
C THR A 195 -6.16 -4.39 4.84
N TYR A 196 -4.98 -4.29 5.46
CA TYR A 196 -4.14 -5.46 5.79
C TYR A 196 -3.92 -5.65 7.29
N ARG A 197 -4.11 -4.59 8.09
CA ARG A 197 -3.99 -4.65 9.55
C ARG A 197 -5.03 -3.75 10.25
N PRO A 198 -6.15 -4.32 10.73
CA PRO A 198 -6.59 -5.70 10.46
C PRO A 198 -6.96 -5.92 8.98
N PRO A 199 -6.92 -7.18 8.51
CA PRO A 199 -7.30 -7.50 7.14
C PRO A 199 -8.78 -7.18 6.93
N GLY A 200 -9.12 -6.62 5.76
CA GLY A 200 -10.45 -6.07 5.59
C GLY A 200 -10.60 -5.13 4.41
N LEU A 201 -11.64 -4.30 4.49
CA LEU A 201 -11.93 -3.23 3.55
C LEU A 201 -12.22 -1.94 4.31
N ARG A 202 -11.83 -0.81 3.75
CA ARG A 202 -12.34 0.52 4.12
C ARG A 202 -13.22 1.01 3.00
N LEU A 203 -14.43 1.43 3.33
CA LEU A 203 -15.42 1.94 2.41
C LEU A 203 -15.63 3.43 2.69
N GLU A 204 -15.71 4.23 1.64
CA GLU A 204 -16.00 5.66 1.73
C GLU A 204 -16.97 6.09 0.62
N GLY A 205 -17.85 7.02 0.94
CA GLY A 205 -18.91 7.49 0.05
C GLY A 205 -20.23 6.73 0.22
N ARG A 206 -20.99 6.60 -0.85
CA ARG A 206 -22.36 6.07 -0.83
C ARG A 206 -22.41 4.62 -1.29
N VAL A 207 -23.17 3.81 -0.55
CA VAL A 207 -23.52 2.45 -0.95
C VAL A 207 -25.00 2.41 -1.35
N ASP A 208 -25.25 2.53 -2.65
CA ASP A 208 -26.58 2.43 -3.25
C ASP A 208 -26.65 1.34 -4.33
N ALA A 209 -27.83 1.16 -4.92
CA ALA A 209 -28.11 0.21 -6.00
C ALA A 209 -27.10 0.24 -7.16
N SER A 210 -26.53 1.40 -7.51
CA SER A 210 -25.56 1.54 -8.61
C SER A 210 -24.18 0.97 -8.25
N SER A 211 -23.88 0.91 -6.95
CA SER A 211 -22.58 0.49 -6.38
C SER A 211 -22.55 -0.97 -5.91
N HIS A 212 -23.71 -1.64 -5.82
CA HIS A 212 -23.85 -2.99 -5.26
C HIS A 212 -23.00 -4.04 -5.97
N ARG A 213 -22.83 -3.92 -7.28
CA ARG A 213 -21.99 -4.85 -8.05
C ARG A 213 -20.53 -4.73 -7.63
N GLN A 214 -20.03 -3.51 -7.58
CA GLN A 214 -18.65 -3.18 -7.22
C GLN A 214 -18.37 -3.58 -5.77
N LEU A 215 -19.29 -3.28 -4.85
CA LEU A 215 -19.18 -3.71 -3.45
C LEU A 215 -19.15 -5.24 -3.33
N ARG A 216 -20.01 -5.95 -4.05
CA ARG A 216 -20.02 -7.42 -4.03
C ARG A 216 -18.69 -8.01 -4.54
N ASP A 217 -18.13 -7.45 -5.61
CA ASP A 217 -16.86 -7.91 -6.15
C ASP A 217 -15.69 -7.58 -5.20
N ALA A 218 -15.72 -6.42 -4.53
CA ALA A 218 -14.77 -6.09 -3.47
C ALA A 218 -14.86 -7.06 -2.28
N LEU A 219 -16.07 -7.39 -1.80
CA LEU A 219 -16.28 -8.38 -0.72
C LEU A 219 -15.77 -9.77 -1.12
N ARG A 220 -15.99 -10.19 -2.37
CA ARG A 220 -15.47 -11.45 -2.89
C ARG A 220 -13.95 -11.50 -2.88
N SER A 221 -13.27 -10.38 -3.17
CA SER A 221 -11.80 -10.32 -3.16
C SER A 221 -11.18 -10.67 -1.80
N VAL A 222 -11.91 -10.41 -0.70
CA VAL A 222 -11.46 -10.71 0.68
C VAL A 222 -12.14 -11.96 1.27
N ALA A 223 -13.04 -12.62 0.54
CA ALA A 223 -13.76 -13.80 1.03
C ALA A 223 -12.83 -14.98 1.40
N GLY A 224 -11.68 -15.10 0.72
CA GLY A 224 -10.70 -16.16 0.96
C GLY A 224 -9.77 -15.92 2.15
N VAL A 225 -9.65 -14.67 2.63
CA VAL A 225 -8.73 -14.29 3.72
C VAL A 225 -9.00 -15.15 4.96
N ARG A 226 -7.95 -15.59 5.65
CA ARG A 226 -8.08 -16.40 6.88
C ARG A 226 -8.32 -15.49 8.09
N GLY A 227 -9.03 -16.00 9.10
CA GLY A 227 -9.37 -15.26 10.31
C GLY A 227 -10.50 -14.25 10.14
N ASP A 228 -10.60 -13.35 11.12
CA ASP A 228 -11.62 -12.31 11.18
C ASP A 228 -11.27 -11.14 10.25
N LEU A 229 -12.31 -10.50 9.70
CA LEU A 229 -12.16 -9.33 8.84
C LEU A 229 -12.77 -8.09 9.50
N ARG A 230 -12.23 -6.92 9.16
CA ARG A 230 -12.82 -5.63 9.51
C ARG A 230 -13.35 -4.92 8.28
N LEU A 231 -14.55 -4.37 8.35
CA LEU A 231 -15.08 -3.43 7.37
C LEU A 231 -15.21 -2.07 8.04
N GLU A 232 -14.30 -1.17 7.69
CA GLU A 232 -14.26 0.21 8.19
C GLU A 232 -15.19 1.08 7.36
N MET A 233 -16.15 1.71 8.02
CA MET A 233 -17.28 2.40 7.39
C MET A 233 -17.47 3.85 7.88
N SER A 234 -16.49 4.42 8.59
CA SER A 234 -16.52 5.83 9.04
C SER A 234 -16.73 6.85 7.94
N GLY A 235 -16.33 6.54 6.71
CA GLY A 235 -16.56 7.39 5.53
C GLY A 235 -17.82 7.06 4.74
N VAL A 236 -18.66 6.11 5.18
CA VAL A 236 -19.86 5.69 4.43
C VAL A 236 -21.07 6.52 4.82
N GLU A 237 -21.70 7.14 3.83
CA GLU A 237 -23.01 7.76 3.97
C GLU A 237 -24.11 6.71 3.77
N PHE A 238 -25.00 6.62 4.77
CA PHE A 238 -26.14 5.69 4.90
C PHE A 238 -26.28 4.64 3.77
N PRO A 239 -25.77 3.40 3.96
CA PRO A 239 -25.94 2.35 2.96
C PRO A 239 -27.42 2.00 2.82
N ASP A 240 -27.88 1.80 1.58
CA ASP A 240 -29.24 1.31 1.37
C ASP A 240 -29.43 -0.12 1.92
N LEU A 241 -30.69 -0.57 1.98
CA LEU A 241 -31.03 -1.91 2.46
C LEU A 241 -30.35 -3.03 1.64
N GLY A 242 -30.11 -2.81 0.35
CA GLY A 242 -29.43 -3.78 -0.50
C GLY A 242 -27.95 -3.92 -0.15
N GLY A 243 -27.27 -2.80 0.11
CA GLY A 243 -25.88 -2.73 0.55
C GLY A 243 -25.69 -3.44 1.88
N LEU A 244 -26.54 -3.14 2.86
CA LEU A 244 -26.51 -3.83 4.15
C LEU A 244 -26.77 -5.33 4.02
N ARG A 245 -27.74 -5.75 3.18
CA ARG A 245 -27.99 -7.18 2.90
C ARG A 245 -26.78 -7.87 2.27
N LEU A 246 -25.99 -7.18 1.44
CA LEU A 246 -24.73 -7.72 0.91
C LEU A 246 -23.72 -7.95 2.04
N LEU A 247 -23.55 -6.99 2.96
CA LEU A 247 -22.65 -7.12 4.12
C LEU A 247 -23.01 -8.30 5.00
N MET A 248 -24.30 -8.47 5.31
CA MET A 248 -24.77 -9.58 6.13
C MET A 248 -24.64 -10.94 5.46
N THR A 249 -24.94 -10.99 4.16
CA THR A 249 -24.79 -12.22 3.37
C THR A 249 -23.32 -12.64 3.35
N PHE A 250 -22.42 -11.67 3.22
CA PHE A 250 -20.99 -11.89 3.34
C PHE A 250 -20.59 -12.38 4.73
N ALA A 251 -21.09 -11.76 5.81
CA ALA A 251 -20.83 -12.19 7.19
C ALA A 251 -21.28 -13.64 7.43
N ARG A 252 -22.49 -14.02 7.01
CA ARG A 252 -23.01 -15.41 7.11
C ARG A 252 -22.15 -16.42 6.37
N ALA A 253 -21.71 -16.08 5.14
CA ALA A 253 -20.85 -16.95 4.35
C ALA A 253 -19.47 -17.19 5.00
N ARG A 254 -19.00 -16.23 5.81
CA ARG A 254 -17.79 -16.37 6.62
C ARG A 254 -18.04 -17.14 7.91
N ALA A 255 -19.19 -16.95 8.56
CA ALA A 255 -19.60 -17.68 9.75
C ALA A 255 -19.62 -19.19 9.51
N ALA A 256 -20.08 -19.62 8.33
CA ALA A 256 -20.06 -21.03 7.90
C ALA A 256 -18.64 -21.64 7.86
N ARG A 257 -17.59 -20.83 7.94
CA ARG A 257 -16.18 -21.24 8.01
C ARG A 257 -15.53 -20.88 9.36
N HIS A 258 -16.34 -20.62 10.39
CA HIS A 258 -15.92 -20.17 11.73
C HIS A 258 -15.09 -18.88 11.71
N ARG A 259 -15.48 -17.92 10.87
CA ARG A 259 -14.82 -16.61 10.74
C ARG A 259 -15.84 -15.50 10.90
N SER A 260 -15.42 -14.35 11.41
CA SER A 260 -16.29 -13.19 11.61
C SER A 260 -15.90 -11.97 10.78
N VAL A 261 -16.83 -11.03 10.72
CA VAL A 261 -16.73 -9.71 10.10
C VAL A 261 -17.13 -8.69 11.15
N GLU A 262 -16.19 -7.84 11.53
CA GLU A 262 -16.41 -6.70 12.40
C GLU A 262 -16.72 -5.47 11.54
N LEU A 263 -17.85 -4.81 11.77
CA LEU A 263 -18.12 -3.50 11.19
C LEU A 263 -17.62 -2.43 12.16
N THR A 264 -16.80 -1.50 11.68
CA THR A 264 -16.26 -0.39 12.48
C THR A 264 -16.58 0.96 11.86
N GLY A 265 -16.60 2.01 12.67
CA GLY A 265 -16.89 3.37 12.20
C GLY A 265 -18.32 3.59 11.71
N LEU A 266 -19.25 2.68 11.99
CA LEU A 266 -20.66 2.89 11.65
C LEU A 266 -21.20 4.14 12.35
N ALA A 267 -21.93 4.97 11.62
CA ALA A 267 -22.67 6.08 12.21
C ALA A 267 -23.68 5.53 13.26
N PRO A 268 -23.88 6.19 14.42
CA PRO A 268 -24.75 5.68 15.49
C PRO A 268 -26.16 5.31 15.01
N ARG A 269 -26.77 6.13 14.14
CA ARG A 269 -28.07 5.86 13.53
C ARG A 269 -28.11 4.56 12.72
N LEU A 270 -26.99 4.18 12.10
CA LEU A 270 -26.91 2.94 11.32
C LEU A 270 -26.82 1.72 12.25
N CYS A 271 -26.11 1.83 13.37
CA CYS A 271 -26.15 0.81 14.42
C CYS A 271 -27.57 0.60 14.94
N GLU A 272 -28.31 1.67 15.24
CA GLU A 272 -29.71 1.60 15.66
C GLU A 272 -30.60 0.89 14.62
N VAL A 273 -30.47 1.24 13.34
CA VAL A 273 -31.23 0.59 12.25
C VAL A 273 -30.89 -0.90 12.19
N ILE A 274 -29.61 -1.27 12.23
CA ILE A 274 -29.16 -2.67 12.20
C ILE A 274 -29.71 -3.45 13.41
N THR A 275 -29.71 -2.86 14.60
CA THR A 275 -30.27 -3.48 15.81
C THR A 275 -31.80 -3.60 15.74
N LEU A 276 -32.49 -2.55 15.29
CA LEU A 276 -33.95 -2.52 15.21
C LEU A 276 -34.51 -3.61 14.29
N ILE A 277 -33.84 -3.84 13.16
CA ILE A 277 -34.23 -4.88 12.20
C ILE A 277 -33.63 -6.27 12.52
N GLY A 278 -32.97 -6.41 13.67
CA GLY A 278 -32.42 -7.67 14.19
C GLY A 278 -31.19 -8.19 13.43
N TRP A 279 -30.53 -7.32 12.67
CA TRP A 279 -29.38 -7.65 11.83
C TRP A 279 -28.09 -7.76 12.61
N ASP A 280 -28.02 -7.15 13.80
CA ASP A 280 -26.99 -7.34 14.82
C ASP A 280 -26.79 -8.82 15.20
N ARG A 281 -27.87 -9.63 15.13
CA ARG A 281 -27.83 -11.08 15.42
C ARG A 281 -27.38 -11.94 14.23
N THR A 282 -26.89 -11.32 13.16
CA THR A 282 -26.42 -12.06 11.97
C THR A 282 -25.22 -12.93 12.32
N PRO A 283 -25.26 -14.25 12.03
CA PRO A 283 -24.11 -15.12 12.28
C PRO A 283 -22.83 -14.59 11.65
N GLY A 284 -21.77 -14.48 12.46
CA GLY A 284 -20.46 -13.99 12.05
C GLY A 284 -20.35 -12.47 11.91
N LEU A 285 -21.42 -11.70 12.13
CA LEU A 285 -21.33 -10.23 12.20
C LEU A 285 -20.98 -9.81 13.62
N ARG A 286 -20.07 -8.85 13.76
CA ARG A 286 -19.79 -8.14 15.01
C ARG A 286 -19.94 -6.66 14.77
N LEU A 287 -20.66 -5.98 15.66
CA LEU A 287 -20.76 -4.53 15.69
C LEU A 287 -19.79 -4.01 16.77
N PRO A 288 -19.39 -2.73 16.71
CA PRO A 288 -18.66 -2.12 17.81
C PRO A 288 -19.53 -2.19 19.06
N GLU A 289 -18.93 -2.51 20.21
CA GLU A 289 -19.63 -2.31 21.48
C GLU A 289 -20.01 -0.84 21.57
N SER A 290 -21.30 -0.55 21.79
CA SER A 290 -21.76 0.81 22.02
C SER A 290 -21.05 1.34 23.25
N VAL A 291 -20.13 2.30 23.05
CA VAL A 291 -19.62 3.12 24.15
C VAL A 291 -20.82 3.92 24.63
N GLY A 292 -21.36 3.51 25.78
CA GLY A 292 -22.41 4.24 26.47
C GLY A 292 -21.95 5.61 26.95
#